data_AF-A0A3M6ADV0-F1
#
_entry.id   AF-A0A3M6ADV0-F1
#
_cell.length_a   1.000
_cell.length_b   1.000
_cell.length_c   1.000
_cell.angle_alpha   90.00
_cell.angle_beta   90.00
_cell.angle_gamma   90.00
#
_symmetry.space_group_name_H-M   'P 1'
#
loop_
_entity.id
_entity.type
_entity.pdbx_description
1 polymer ?
#
loop_
_entity_poly.entity_id
_entity_poly.type
_entity_poly.pdbx_seq_one_letter_code
_entity_poly.pdbx_strand_id
1 'polypeptide(L)'
;MRLDRTSFGKRLGSYAESISLPAQPVVEGRLLRMVGLTLEAEGLRAAMGSRCVVINDDSHHPVEVEAEVMGFSGSKVFLMPV
;
A
#
# COMPACT_ATOMS: atom_id res chain seq x y z
N MET A 1 -32.64 22.43 27.28
CA MET A 1 -31.67 22.03 26.23
C MET A 1 -32.04 20.63 25.77
N ARG A 2 -32.64 20.50 24.58
CA ARG A 2 -33.10 19.22 24.03
C ARG A 2 -31.92 18.58 23.31
N LEU A 3 -31.42 17.45 23.81
CA LEU A 3 -30.36 16.70 23.14
C LEU A 3 -30.99 15.99 21.94
N ASP A 4 -30.67 16.44 20.73
CA ASP A 4 -31.03 15.73 19.50
C ASP A 4 -30.18 14.46 19.42
N ARG A 5 -30.74 13.36 19.93
CA ARG A 5 -30.09 12.06 19.92
C ARG A 5 -30.09 11.53 18.49
N THR A 6 -28.91 11.47 17.88
CA THR A 6 -28.71 10.73 16.63
C THR A 6 -29.13 9.28 16.82
N SER A 7 -29.96 8.77 15.91
CA SER A 7 -30.39 7.37 15.97
C SER A 7 -29.18 6.44 15.83
N PHE A 8 -29.26 5.27 16.46
CA PHE A 8 -28.23 4.24 16.33
C PHE A 8 -28.01 3.87 14.85
N GLY A 9 -29.08 3.76 14.05
CA GLY A 9 -28.99 3.50 12.61
C GLY A 9 -28.24 4.60 11.84
N LYS A 10 -28.41 5.88 12.19
CA LYS A 10 -27.67 6.99 11.56
C LYS A 10 -26.18 6.95 11.91
N ARG A 11 -25.83 6.52 13.12
CA ARG A 11 -24.43 6.31 13.56
C ARG A 11 -23.82 5.05 12.93
N LEU A 12 -24.60 4.00 12.74
CA LEU A 12 -24.12 2.79 12.07
C LEU A 12 -23.90 3.05 10.57
N GLY A 13 -24.79 3.83 9.95
CA GLY A 13 -24.70 4.18 8.54
C GLY A 13 -23.43 4.93 8.13
N SER A 14 -22.77 5.66 9.05
CA SER A 14 -21.49 6.30 8.75
C SER A 14 -20.33 5.32 8.54
N TYR A 15 -20.48 4.05 8.95
CA TYR A 15 -19.47 3.01 8.73
C TYR A 15 -19.67 2.25 7.42
N ALA A 16 -20.72 2.55 6.64
CA ALA A 16 -21.01 1.84 5.39
C ALA A 16 -19.85 1.92 4.39
N GLU A 17 -19.12 3.04 4.37
CA GLU A 17 -17.93 3.20 3.52
C GLU A 17 -16.73 2.41 4.06
N SER A 18 -16.55 2.38 5.38
CA SER A 18 -15.44 1.66 6.03
C SER A 18 -15.51 0.14 5.86
N ILE A 19 -16.70 -0.41 5.62
CA ILE A 19 -16.90 -1.84 5.33
C ILE A 19 -16.83 -2.16 3.83
N SER A 20 -16.68 -1.14 2.98
CA SER A 20 -16.49 -1.33 1.55
C SER A 20 -15.07 -1.85 1.29
N LEU A 21 -14.94 -3.16 1.15
CA LEU A 21 -13.67 -3.79 0.80
C LEU A 21 -13.39 -3.63 -0.70
N PRO A 22 -12.12 -3.48 -1.10
CA PRO A 22 -11.76 -3.51 -2.50
C PRO A 22 -12.15 -4.85 -3.12
N ALA A 23 -12.62 -4.82 -4.38
CA ALA A 23 -13.04 -6.02 -5.10
C ALA A 23 -11.88 -7.00 -5.38
N GLN A 24 -10.64 -6.53 -5.26
CA GLN A 24 -9.42 -7.31 -5.48
C GLN A 24 -8.46 -7.11 -4.31
N PRO A 25 -7.66 -8.14 -3.97
CA PRO A 25 -6.64 -8.02 -2.94
C PRO A 25 -5.59 -6.98 -3.35
N VAL A 26 -5.02 -6.32 -2.35
CA VAL A 26 -3.84 -5.47 -2.55
C VAL A 26 -2.68 -6.35 -2.98
N VAL A 27 -1.98 -5.96 -4.04
CA VAL A 27 -0.81 -6.69 -4.53
C VAL A 27 0.40 -6.22 -3.74
N GLU A 28 1.06 -7.16 -3.07
CA GLU A 28 2.26 -6.89 -2.29
C GLU A 28 3.43 -7.74 -2.77
N GLY A 29 4.63 -7.25 -2.50
CA GLY A 29 5.87 -7.94 -2.80
C GLY A 29 6.84 -7.82 -1.63
N ARG A 30 8.02 -8.41 -1.80
CA ARG A 30 9.08 -8.36 -0.80
C ARG A 30 10.37 -7.83 -1.42
N LEU A 31 10.99 -6.87 -0.74
CA LEU A 31 12.34 -6.45 -1.06
C LEU A 31 13.34 -7.58 -0.80
N LEU A 32 14.14 -7.90 -1.81
CA LEU A 32 15.19 -8.91 -1.74
C LEU A 32 16.53 -8.28 -1.38
N ARG A 33 16.88 -7.17 -2.04
CA ARG A 33 18.12 -6.44 -1.78
C ARG A 33 18.07 -5.01 -2.33
N MET A 34 18.97 -4.18 -1.81
CA MET A 34 19.24 -2.83 -2.28
C MET A 34 20.66 -2.76 -2.85
N VAL A 35 20.82 -2.15 -4.03
CA VAL A 35 22.12 -1.89 -4.64
C VAL A 35 22.17 -0.44 -5.09
N GLY A 36 22.82 0.41 -4.29
CA GLY A 36 22.80 1.86 -4.52
C GLY A 36 21.39 2.41 -4.39
N LEU A 37 20.89 3.07 -5.45
CA LEU A 37 19.52 3.59 -5.50
C LEU A 37 18.50 2.58 -6.05
N THR A 38 18.94 1.46 -6.60
CA THR A 38 18.05 0.47 -7.21
C THR A 38 17.66 -0.61 -6.20
N LEU A 39 16.37 -0.90 -6.13
CA LEU A 39 15.78 -1.91 -5.25
C LEU A 39 15.34 -3.11 -6.08
N GLU A 40 15.68 -4.31 -5.63
CA GLU A 40 15.23 -5.56 -6.25
C GLU A 40 14.16 -6.20 -5.36
N ALA A 41 13.00 -6.52 -5.94
CA ALA A 41 11.89 -7.13 -5.23
C ALA A 41 11.28 -8.30 -6.02
N GLU A 42 10.44 -9.09 -5.36
CA GLU A 42 9.63 -10.14 -5.99
C GLU A 42 8.19 -10.11 -5.47
N GLY A 43 7.26 -10.80 -6.14
CA GLY A 43 5.86 -10.89 -5.73
C GLY A 43 4.97 -9.74 -6.20
N LEU A 44 5.56 -8.60 -6.57
CA LEU A 44 4.85 -7.45 -7.13
C LEU A 44 4.64 -7.60 -8.65
N ARG A 45 3.39 -7.67 -9.09
CA ARG A 45 3.01 -7.55 -10.51
C ARG A 45 2.40 -6.19 -10.78
N ALA A 46 3.19 -5.29 -11.32
CA ALA A 46 2.77 -3.95 -11.70
C ALA A 46 3.29 -3.62 -13.11
N ALA A 47 2.79 -2.55 -13.73
CA ALA A 47 3.33 -2.08 -15.01
C ALA A 47 4.61 -1.25 -14.78
N MET A 48 5.48 -1.16 -15.79
CA MET A 48 6.58 -0.18 -15.76
C MET A 48 6.02 1.23 -15.59
N GLY A 49 6.67 2.05 -14.75
CA GLY A 49 6.21 3.39 -14.38
C GLY A 49 5.12 3.43 -13.31
N SER A 50 4.66 2.26 -12.82
CA SER A 50 3.74 2.23 -11.68
C SER A 50 4.45 2.70 -10.42
N ARG A 51 3.74 3.48 -9.60
CA ARG A 51 4.19 3.86 -8.27
C ARG A 51 3.79 2.78 -7.26
N CYS A 52 4.69 2.49 -6.34
CA CYS A 52 4.48 1.60 -5.22
C CYS A 52 5.11 2.20 -3.97
N VAL A 53 4.69 1.70 -2.81
CA VAL A 53 5.26 2.10 -1.53
C VAL A 53 6.13 0.96 -1.00
N VAL A 54 7.36 1.30 -0.64
CA VAL A 54 8.27 0.43 0.11
C VAL A 54 8.06 0.71 1.59
N ILE A 55 7.67 -0.31 2.34
CA ILE A 55 7.34 -0.19 3.76
C ILE A 55 8.42 -0.88 4.59
N ASN A 56 8.90 -0.20 5.63
CA ASN A 56 9.70 -0.80 6.69
C ASN A 56 8.90 -0.76 7.99
N ASP A 57 8.39 -1.92 8.40
CA ASP A 57 7.51 -2.09 9.57
C ASP A 57 8.25 -2.62 10.82
N ASP A 58 9.58 -2.74 10.77
CA ASP A 58 10.40 -3.28 11.87
C ASP A 58 10.58 -2.29 13.05
N SER A 59 9.90 -1.14 13.04
CA SER A 59 10.11 -0.08 14.04
C SER A 59 8.80 0.53 14.54
N HIS A 60 8.82 1.17 15.71
CA HIS A 60 7.66 1.86 16.30
C HIS A 60 7.11 3.00 15.42
N HIS A 61 7.86 3.40 14.40
CA HIS A 61 7.50 4.43 13.43
C HIS A 61 7.74 3.86 12.03
N PRO A 62 6.73 3.22 11.40
CA PRO A 62 6.88 2.66 10.08
C PRO A 62 7.34 3.74 9.11
N VAL A 63 8.37 3.41 8.32
CA VAL A 63 8.92 4.29 7.29
C VAL A 63 8.39 3.84 5.95
N GLU A 64 7.78 4.77 5.24
CA GLU A 64 7.27 4.58 3.88
C GLU A 64 8.11 5.38 2.89
N VAL A 65 8.52 4.73 1.81
CA VAL A 65 9.28 5.34 0.72
C VAL A 65 8.55 5.09 -0.59
N GLU A 66 8.25 6.16 -1.32
CA GLU A 66 7.66 6.02 -2.65
C GLU A 66 8.72 5.53 -3.64
N ALA A 67 8.33 4.59 -4.50
CA ALA A 67 9.20 4.04 -5.52
C ALA A 67 8.45 3.82 -6.83
N GLU A 68 9.20 3.85 -7.93
CA GLU A 68 8.69 3.61 -9.28
C GLU A 68 9.27 2.33 -9.86
N VAL A 69 8.42 1.58 -10.56
CA VAL A 69 8.82 0.35 -11.25
C VAL A 69 9.60 0.67 -12.52
N MET A 70 10.89 0.36 -12.51
CA MET A 70 11.80 0.61 -13.64
C MET A 70 11.85 -0.55 -14.64
N GLY A 71 11.60 -1.79 -14.20
CA GLY A 71 11.65 -2.94 -15.10
C GLY A 71 11.61 -4.28 -14.39
N PHE A 72 11.81 -5.36 -15.17
CA PHE A 72 11.66 -6.74 -14.69
C PHE A 72 12.73 -7.65 -15.28
N SER A 73 13.08 -8.71 -14.55
CA SER A 73 13.88 -9.83 -15.05
C SER A 73 13.48 -11.13 -14.36
N GLY A 74 12.92 -12.07 -15.13
CA GLY A 74 12.35 -13.29 -14.57
C GLY A 74 11.21 -13.00 -13.59
N SER A 75 11.35 -13.44 -12.34
CA SER A 75 10.40 -13.16 -11.25
C SER A 75 10.67 -11.85 -10.50
N LYS A 76 11.73 -11.12 -10.86
CA LYS A 76 12.20 -9.95 -10.14
C LYS A 76 11.68 -8.67 -10.78
N VAL A 77 11.31 -7.72 -9.92
CA VAL A 77 11.01 -6.34 -10.28
C VAL A 77 12.13 -5.44 -9.76
N PHE A 78 12.48 -4.43 -10.55
CA PHE A 78 13.44 -3.40 -10.17
C PHE A 78 12.70 -2.10 -9.93
N LEU A 79 12.94 -1.50 -8.77
CA LEU A 79 12.30 -0.27 -8.32
C LEU A 79 13.36 0.80 -8.08
N MET A 80 12.96 2.07 -8.15
CA MET A 80 13.78 3.21 -7.79
C MET A 80 12.99 4.12 -6.85
N PRO A 81 13.55 4.57 -5.71
CA PRO A 81 12.95 5.59 -4.87
C PRO A 81 12.79 6.91 -5.65
N VAL A 82 11.67 7.60 -5.41
CA VAL A 82 11.36 8.92 -5.99
C VAL A 82 11.23 10.01 -4.94
#